data_AF-A0A443S5Z5-F1
#
_entry.id   AF-A0A443S5Z5-F1
#
_cell.length_a   1.000
_cell.length_b   1.000
_cell.length_c   1.000
_cell.angle_alpha   90.00
_cell.angle_beta   90.00
_cell.angle_gamma   90.00
#
_symmetry.space_group_name_H-M   'P 1'
#
loop_
_entity.id
_entity.type
_entity.pdbx_description
1 polymer ?
#
loop_
_entity_poly.entity_id
_entity_poly.type
_entity_poly.pdbx_seq_one_letter_code
_entity_poly.pdbx_strand_id
1 'polypeptide(L)' 'MLEDYSDSLVKLLNNISKKRSCLRRGAICDHRPYDCCPNSVCRCNLWGTECKCKRKGLLQRWGKK' A
#
# COMPACT_ATOMS: atom_id res chain seq x y z
N MET A 1 6.84 -16.23 -24.52
CA MET A 1 7.90 -15.23 -24.83
C MET A 1 7.38 -13.78 -24.82
N LEU A 2 6.15 -13.51 -25.30
CA LEU A 2 5.50 -12.19 -25.18
C LEU A 2 5.10 -11.82 -23.73
N GLU A 3 4.90 -12.82 -22.87
CA GLU A 3 4.48 -12.65 -21.47
C GLU A 3 5.55 -11.96 -20.61
N ASP A 4 6.84 -12.16 -20.90
CA ASP A 4 7.95 -11.56 -20.13
C ASP A 4 8.07 -10.04 -20.37
N TYR A 5 7.73 -9.59 -21.58
CA TYR A 5 7.65 -8.17 -21.92
C TYR A 5 6.49 -7.47 -21.19
N SER A 6 5.38 -8.19 -21.01
CA SER A 6 4.23 -7.68 -20.27
C SER A 6 4.56 -7.47 -18.78
N ASP A 7 5.34 -8.36 -18.16
CA ASP A 7 5.79 -8.22 -16.77
C ASP A 7 6.67 -6.97 -16.59
N SER A 8 7.60 -6.75 -17.52
CA SER A 8 8.48 -5.58 -17.51
C SER A 8 7.71 -4.26 -17.68
N LEU A 9 6.70 -4.24 -18.55
CA LEU A 9 5.79 -3.10 -18.68
C LEU A 9 4.95 -2.89 -17.41
N VAL A 10 4.41 -3.96 -16.83
CA VAL A 10 3.67 -3.91 -15.57
C VAL A 10 4.55 -3.35 -14.45
N LYS A 11 5.82 -3.73 -14.39
CA LYS A 11 6.81 -3.21 -13.42
C LYS A 11 7.12 -1.74 -13.64
N LEU A 12 7.28 -1.31 -14.90
CA LEU A 12 7.50 0.08 -15.26
C LEU A 12 6.28 0.96 -14.96
N LEU A 13 5.08 0.52 -15.35
CA LEU A 13 3.81 1.17 -15.06
C LEU A 13 3.54 1.24 -13.55
N ASN A 14 3.84 0.16 -12.82
CA ASN A 14 3.80 0.15 -11.36
C ASN A 14 4.75 1.19 -10.77
N ASN A 15 5.94 1.36 -11.34
CA ASN A 15 6.93 2.33 -10.87
C ASN A 15 6.57 3.79 -11.23
N ILE A 16 5.92 4.01 -12.37
CA ILE A 16 5.40 5.32 -12.79
C ILE A 16 4.22 5.73 -11.89
N SER A 17 3.30 4.81 -11.59
CA SER A 17 2.20 5.05 -10.65
C SER A 17 2.68 5.32 -9.21
N LYS A 18 3.87 4.81 -8.85
CA LYS A 18 4.55 5.03 -7.56
C LYS A 18 5.21 6.41 -7.42
N LYS A 19 5.34 7.21 -8.47
CA LYS A 19 5.85 8.58 -8.37
C LYS A 19 4.70 9.58 -8.40
N ARG A 20 4.28 9.99 -7.19
CA ARG A 20 3.55 11.24 -6.79
C ARG A 20 2.16 11.09 -6.18
N SER A 21 1.56 9.91 -6.15
CA SER A 21 0.31 9.72 -5.41
C SER A 21 0.54 8.75 -4.27
N CYS A 22 0.29 9.19 -3.04
CA CYS A 22 0.21 8.29 -1.90
C CYS A 22 -0.76 7.13 -2.17
N LEU A 23 -0.53 5.96 -1.57
CA LEU A 23 -1.37 4.79 -1.71
C LEU A 23 -2.77 5.11 -1.15
N ARG A 24 -3.78 5.03 -2.02
CA ARG A 24 -5.18 5.28 -1.66
C ARG A 24 -5.67 4.22 -0.66
N ARG A 25 -6.77 4.51 0.03
CA ARG A 25 -7.42 3.55 0.94
C ARG A 25 -7.80 2.28 0.18
N GLY A 26 -7.39 1.12 0.69
CA GLY A 26 -7.58 -0.19 0.07
C GLY A 26 -6.42 -0.66 -0.80
N ALA A 27 -5.48 0.22 -1.16
CA ALA A 27 -4.29 -0.17 -1.94
C ALA A 27 -3.34 -1.03 -1.10
N ILE A 28 -2.61 -1.93 -1.77
CA ILE A 28 -1.63 -2.82 -1.15
C ILE A 28 -0.37 -2.00 -0.78
N CYS A 29 0.09 -2.17 0.45
CA CYS A 29 1.22 -1.44 1.04
C CYS A 29 2.31 -2.38 1.60
N ASP A 30 2.33 -3.63 1.16
CA ASP A 30 3.22 -4.72 1.64
C ASP A 30 4.69 -4.32 1.74
N HIS A 31 5.26 -3.80 0.64
CA HIS A 31 6.64 -3.30 0.60
C HIS A 31 6.78 -1.79 0.88
N ARG A 32 5.66 -1.11 1.19
CA ARG A 32 5.59 0.36 1.30
C ARG A 32 4.59 0.81 2.37
N PRO A 33 4.85 0.51 3.65
CA PRO A 33 3.93 0.83 4.73
C PRO A 33 3.76 2.34 4.97
N TYR A 34 4.73 3.14 4.53
CA TYR A 34 4.77 4.60 4.72
C TYR A 34 4.21 5.41 3.54
N ASP A 35 3.94 4.78 2.39
CA ASP A 35 3.42 5.47 1.21
C ASP A 35 1.89 5.70 1.29
N CYS A 36 1.18 5.20 2.31
CA CYS A 36 -0.26 5.44 2.48
C CYS A 36 -0.60 6.93 2.60
N CYS A 37 -1.71 7.35 1.99
CA CYS A 37 -2.17 8.74 2.05
C CYS A 37 -2.38 9.25 3.48
N PRO A 38 -2.34 10.59 3.68
CA PRO A 38 -2.73 11.18 4.96
C PRO A 38 -4.12 10.67 5.38
N ASN A 39 -4.26 10.31 6.66
CA ASN A 39 -5.44 9.66 7.25
C ASN A 39 -5.67 8.17 6.92
N SER A 40 -4.74 7.53 6.21
CA SER A 40 -4.63 6.07 6.14
C SER A 40 -3.40 5.56 6.88
N VAL A 41 -3.42 4.27 7.20
CA VAL A 41 -2.31 3.53 7.81
C VAL A 41 -2.24 2.15 7.14
N CYS A 42 -1.03 1.68 6.86
CA CYS A 42 -0.85 0.33 6.36
C CYS A 42 -1.20 -0.69 7.45
N ARG A 43 -2.10 -1.63 7.17
CA ARG A 43 -2.47 -2.72 8.08
C ARG A 43 -2.46 -4.05 7.35
N CYS A 44 -1.79 -5.02 7.94
CA CYS A 44 -1.74 -6.40 7.49
C CYS A 44 -2.77 -7.25 8.24
N ASN A 45 -3.06 -8.43 7.72
CA ASN A 45 -3.84 -9.43 8.45
C ASN A 45 -3.03 -9.99 9.65
N LEU A 46 -3.64 -10.90 10.44
CA LEU A 46 -2.96 -11.52 11.60
C LEU A 46 -1.74 -12.37 11.23
N TRP A 47 -1.63 -12.79 9.98
CA TRP A 47 -0.52 -13.56 9.45
C TRP A 47 0.61 -12.66 8.91
N GLY A 48 0.46 -11.33 8.99
CA GLY A 48 1.44 -10.38 8.51
C GLY A 48 1.51 -10.25 6.98
N THR A 49 0.56 -10.84 6.25
CA THR A 49 0.49 -10.83 4.79
C THR A 49 -0.67 -9.96 4.30
N GLU A 50 -0.65 -9.62 3.01
CA GLU A 50 -1.73 -8.86 2.36
C GLU A 50 -1.96 -7.47 3.00
N CYS A 51 -0.88 -6.74 3.24
CA CYS A 51 -0.96 -5.42 3.87
C CYS A 51 -1.67 -4.42 2.97
N LYS A 52 -2.69 -3.73 3.49
CA LYS A 52 -3.49 -2.73 2.75
C LYS A 52 -3.60 -1.41 3.54
N CYS A 53 -3.64 -0.29 2.83
CA CYS A 53 -3.88 1.02 3.45
C CYS A 53 -5.32 1.09 3.96
N LYS A 54 -5.52 0.97 5.27
CA LYS A 54 -6.84 1.09 5.91
C LYS A 54 -7.00 2.48 6.53
N ARG A 55 -8.24 2.85 6.87
CA ARG A 55 -8.48 4.08 7.65
C ARG A 55 -7.76 3.96 8.98
N LYS A 56 -7.25 5.08 9.49
CA LYS A 56 -6.81 5.13 10.88
C LYS A 56 -8.00 4.73 11.77
N GLY A 57 -7.89 3.61 12.47
CA GLY A 57 -8.98 3.12 13.33
C GLY A 57 -9.24 4.10 14.48
N LEU A 58 -10.50 4.17 14.93
CA LEU A 58 -10.91 4.98 16.08
C LEU A 58 -10.11 4.65 17.35
N LEU A 59 -9.72 3.37 17.52
CA LEU A 59 -8.91 2.90 18.63
C LEU A 59 -7.44 3.36 18.61
N GLN A 60 -6.94 3.95 17.52
CA GLN A 60 -5.61 4.57 17.52
C GLN A 60 -5.61 5.98 18.15
N ARG A 61 -6.79 6.56 18.43
CA ARG A 61 -6.92 7.80 19.20
C ARG A 61 -6.79 7.59 20.72
N TRP A 62 -6.86 6.35 21.20
CA TRP A 62 -6.94 6.01 22.64
C TRP A 62 -5.77 5.13 23.13
N GLY A 63 -4.63 5.15 22.43
CA GLY A 63 -3.46 4.32 22.77
C GLY A 63 -2.12 5.05 22.69
N LYS A 64 -2.13 6.38 22.67
CA LYS A 64 -0.94 7.22 22.85
C LYS A 64 -0.95 7.73 24.30
N LYS A 65 -0.64 6.80 25.22
CA LYS A 65 -0.76 6.97 26.69
C LYS A 65 -2.20 7.05 27.19
#